data_AF-A0A3A9WGA0-F1
#
_entry.id   AF-A0A3A9WGA0-F1
#
_cell.length_a   1.000
_cell.length_b   1.000
_cell.length_c   1.000
_cell.angle_alpha   90.00
_cell.angle_beta   90.00
_cell.angle_gamma   90.00
#
_symmetry.space_group_name_H-M   'P 1'
#
loop_
_entity.id
_entity.type
_entity.pdbx_description
1 polymer ?
#
loop_
_entity_poly.entity_id
_entity_poly.type
_entity_poly.pdbx_seq_one_letter_code
_entity_poly.pdbx_strand_id
1 'polypeptide(L)'
;MTEKPDDADHRFAHAFARQPTVARRGLLPGRRVFTSLVWAVAMVVVITGSVWLVGAVLPDGGDGEAEPVAAPDLPVEAPTLGPEEPTEEPEPEPEPTEEPEPEPEPEPEPEPEPVPEPEPEPEPEPELLTAPRSLDPADFPEHGGVYALQASTGPDLCAEVLNGSEQRGTAVQLGACDGSRGQQFTARRNEEPANTFRLISAGNNCLDVPQGSSVVGREIWVWECNGLSPQVWRAEEVGDGAVQLVSQRSGLCLEVPNDSTQPGLQLRQWDCDGSPGQRWRLGLY
;
A
#
# COMPACT_ATOMS: atom_id res chain seq x y z
N MET A 1 29.60 87.59 -7.39
CA MET A 1 28.87 86.74 -6.43
C MET A 1 28.06 85.76 -7.26
N THR A 2 28.70 84.65 -7.64
CA THR A 2 28.74 83.37 -6.90
C THR A 2 27.44 82.59 -7.15
N GLU A 3 27.39 81.35 -7.61
CA GLU A 3 28.39 80.29 -7.68
C GLU A 3 28.00 79.30 -8.81
N LYS A 4 29.00 78.73 -9.47
CA LYS A 4 28.93 77.66 -10.47
C LYS A 4 29.01 76.32 -9.72
N PRO A 5 28.22 75.29 -10.05
CA PRO A 5 28.37 73.99 -9.39
C PRO A 5 29.65 73.30 -9.84
N ASP A 6 30.36 72.76 -8.84
CA ASP A 6 31.67 72.16 -8.94
C ASP A 6 31.73 70.92 -9.82
N ASP A 7 32.79 70.94 -10.62
CA ASP A 7 33.41 69.87 -11.36
C ASP A 7 34.22 69.01 -10.37
N ALA A 8 33.89 67.73 -10.27
CA ALA A 8 34.77 66.72 -9.69
C ALA A 8 35.07 65.67 -10.76
N ASP A 9 35.88 66.11 -11.71
CA ASP A 9 37.12 65.47 -12.12
C ASP A 9 37.02 64.05 -12.69
N HIS A 10 37.00 64.04 -14.01
CA HIS A 10 37.46 62.97 -14.87
C HIS A 10 38.82 62.40 -14.43
N ARG A 11 38.85 61.14 -14.01
CA ARG A 11 40.03 60.29 -14.22
C ARG A 11 39.73 59.22 -15.27
N PHE A 12 40.15 59.59 -16.46
CA PHE A 12 40.46 58.79 -17.63
C PHE A 12 41.00 57.38 -17.32
N ALA A 13 40.38 56.41 -17.99
CA ALA A 13 41.00 55.45 -18.89
C ALA A 13 42.03 54.42 -18.37
N HIS A 14 41.87 53.23 -18.93
CA HIS A 14 42.81 52.10 -18.99
C HIS A 14 42.94 51.20 -17.77
N ALA A 15 42.11 50.15 -17.74
CA ALA A 15 42.55 48.83 -17.28
C ALA A 15 41.79 47.68 -17.97
N PHE A 16 41.68 47.71 -19.30
CA PHE A 16 41.68 46.47 -20.07
C PHE A 16 43.12 45.93 -20.03
N ALA A 17 43.42 45.12 -19.02
CA ALA A 17 44.69 44.42 -18.91
C ALA A 17 44.43 42.91 -18.72
N ARG A 18 44.43 42.22 -19.87
CA ARG A 18 45.03 40.89 -20.08
C ARG A 18 44.50 39.77 -19.18
N GLN A 19 43.46 39.08 -19.65
CA GLN A 19 43.36 37.65 -19.37
C GLN A 19 44.58 36.95 -20.01
N PRO A 20 45.43 36.24 -19.24
CA PRO A 20 46.44 35.39 -19.85
C PRO A 20 45.74 34.21 -20.52
N THR A 21 45.91 34.14 -21.83
CA THR A 21 45.68 32.96 -22.66
C THR A 21 46.55 31.82 -22.14
N VAL A 22 45.99 30.89 -21.38
CA VAL A 22 46.66 29.60 -21.15
C VAL A 22 46.50 28.77 -22.40
N ALA A 23 47.61 28.63 -23.11
CA ALA A 23 47.74 27.90 -24.35
C ALA A 23 47.34 26.43 -24.17
N ARG A 24 46.38 25.98 -24.97
CA ARG A 24 46.25 24.56 -25.34
C ARG A 24 47.33 24.22 -26.35
N ARG A 25 48.20 23.26 -26.03
CA ARG A 25 48.75 22.27 -26.96
C ARG A 25 49.67 21.29 -26.23
N GLY A 26 49.41 20.01 -26.42
CA GLY A 26 50.28 18.93 -25.95
C GLY A 26 49.61 17.57 -26.00
N LEU A 27 49.27 17.14 -27.21
CA LEU A 27 48.92 15.75 -27.56
C LEU A 27 50.15 14.85 -27.33
N LEU A 28 49.94 13.60 -26.91
CA LEU A 28 50.68 12.35 -27.24
C LEU A 28 50.65 11.30 -26.11
N PRO A 29 50.82 9.99 -26.44
CA PRO A 29 49.79 9.00 -26.16
C PRO A 29 50.29 7.79 -25.38
N GLY A 30 49.34 6.91 -25.03
CA GLY A 30 49.58 5.48 -24.94
C GLY A 30 49.80 4.94 -23.54
N ARG A 31 48.81 4.18 -23.05
CA ARG A 31 49.09 2.79 -22.68
C ARG A 31 47.81 1.95 -22.56
N ARG A 32 47.64 1.14 -23.61
CA ARG A 32 47.38 -0.31 -23.57
C ARG A 32 46.04 -0.76 -22.98
N VAL A 33 45.12 -0.94 -23.92
CA VAL A 33 44.25 -2.12 -24.04
C VAL A 33 45.04 -3.39 -23.64
N PHE A 34 44.61 -4.05 -22.57
CA PHE A 34 44.75 -5.49 -22.35
C PHE A 34 43.30 -5.98 -22.22
N THR A 35 42.67 -6.52 -23.28
CA THR A 35 42.58 -7.98 -23.55
C THR A 35 42.45 -8.78 -22.25
N SER A 36 41.22 -9.20 -21.89
CA SER A 36 40.67 -10.51 -22.25
C SER A 36 41.15 -11.62 -21.32
N LEU A 37 40.17 -12.36 -20.75
CA LEU A 37 40.31 -13.54 -19.87
C LEU A 37 40.88 -13.16 -18.50
N VAL A 38 40.14 -13.19 -17.41
CA VAL A 38 39.55 -14.37 -16.77
C VAL A 38 38.55 -13.86 -15.73
N TRP A 39 37.24 -14.02 -15.92
CA TRP A 39 36.24 -14.20 -14.84
C TRP A 39 34.97 -14.91 -15.38
N ALA A 40 35.14 -15.72 -16.42
CA ALA A 40 34.27 -16.86 -16.68
C ALA A 40 35.14 -18.11 -16.47
N VAL A 41 34.63 -19.08 -15.71
CA VAL A 41 35.26 -20.33 -15.23
C VAL A 41 36.09 -20.19 -13.94
N ALA A 42 35.39 -20.03 -12.82
CA ALA A 42 35.73 -20.73 -11.57
C ALA A 42 34.49 -21.47 -11.05
N MET A 43 33.84 -22.19 -11.96
CA MET A 43 33.11 -23.40 -11.64
C MET A 43 34.01 -24.54 -12.12
N VAL A 44 34.23 -25.53 -11.25
CA VAL A 44 34.87 -26.86 -11.46
C VAL A 44 36.37 -26.95 -11.08
N VAL A 45 36.63 -27.86 -10.12
CA VAL A 45 37.88 -28.43 -9.58
C VAL A 45 38.54 -27.75 -8.36
N VAL A 46 37.89 -27.87 -7.20
CA VAL A 46 38.54 -28.48 -6.01
C VAL A 46 37.74 -29.74 -5.64
N ILE A 47 37.74 -30.68 -6.58
CA ILE A 47 37.51 -32.10 -6.32
C ILE A 47 38.83 -32.76 -6.66
N THR A 48 39.76 -32.80 -5.70
CA THR A 48 40.86 -33.77 -5.72
C THR A 48 41.27 -34.06 -4.29
N GLY A 49 41.05 -35.32 -3.89
CA GLY A 49 41.88 -35.98 -2.88
C GLY A 49 41.22 -36.21 -1.53
N SER A 50 40.25 -37.12 -1.46
CA SER A 50 40.13 -38.14 -0.39
C SER A 50 38.99 -39.12 -0.71
N VAL A 51 39.18 -39.95 -1.74
CA VAL A 51 38.57 -41.29 -1.79
C VAL A 51 39.70 -42.24 -1.45
N TRP A 52 39.57 -42.99 -0.35
CA TRP A 52 39.99 -44.39 -0.18
C TRP A 52 39.79 -44.79 1.29
N LEU A 53 38.64 -45.39 1.58
CA LEU A 53 38.53 -46.64 2.35
C LEU A 53 37.08 -47.13 2.26
N VAL A 54 36.77 -47.78 1.14
CA VAL A 54 35.70 -48.78 1.08
C VAL A 54 36.39 -50.14 0.98
N GLY A 55 36.26 -50.93 2.05
CA GLY A 55 36.48 -52.37 2.07
C GLY A 55 35.21 -53.00 2.61
N ALA A 56 34.51 -53.73 1.75
CA ALA A 56 33.20 -54.33 1.96
C ALA A 56 33.16 -55.42 3.04
N VAL A 57 32.02 -55.58 3.72
CA VAL A 57 31.28 -56.84 3.95
C VAL A 57 29.80 -56.49 4.27
N LEU A 58 28.86 -56.87 3.39
CA LEU A 58 27.41 -57.08 3.65
C LEU A 58 27.20 -58.50 4.25
N PRO A 59 26.02 -58.93 4.76
CA PRO A 59 24.63 -58.42 4.62
C PRO A 59 23.92 -58.34 6.02
N ASP A 60 22.61 -58.14 6.26
CA ASP A 60 21.35 -58.34 5.53
C ASP A 60 20.20 -57.63 6.30
N GLY A 61 19.12 -57.27 5.60
CA GLY A 61 17.73 -57.25 6.09
C GLY A 61 17.24 -56.17 7.08
N GLY A 62 16.21 -55.43 6.67
CA GLY A 62 15.24 -54.85 7.62
C GLY A 62 14.63 -53.52 7.18
N ASP A 63 13.53 -53.59 6.45
CA ASP A 63 12.67 -52.48 6.06
C ASP A 63 12.13 -51.72 7.29
N GLY A 64 12.40 -50.43 7.37
CA GLY A 64 11.91 -49.53 8.43
C GLY A 64 10.91 -48.53 7.86
N GLU A 65 9.65 -48.94 7.80
CA GLU A 65 8.49 -48.11 7.48
C GLU A 65 8.17 -47.11 8.61
N ALA A 66 7.64 -45.96 8.21
CA ALA A 66 7.25 -44.86 9.08
C ALA A 66 6.08 -45.25 10.02
N GLU A 67 6.20 -44.91 11.29
CA GLU A 67 5.13 -45.10 12.29
C GLU A 67 3.98 -44.10 12.09
N PRO A 68 2.71 -44.56 12.07
CA PRO A 68 1.54 -43.69 12.19
C PRO A 68 1.16 -43.45 13.66
N VAL A 69 0.79 -42.21 13.97
CA VAL A 69 0.39 -41.76 15.30
C VAL A 69 -1.01 -42.28 15.65
N ALA A 70 -1.13 -42.81 16.86
CA ALA A 70 -2.29 -43.50 17.43
C ALA A 70 -3.56 -42.62 17.56
N ALA A 71 -4.71 -43.21 17.25
CA ALA A 71 -6.05 -42.75 17.64
C ALA A 71 -6.52 -43.54 18.88
N PRO A 72 -7.33 -42.95 19.78
CA PRO A 72 -7.75 -43.62 21.02
C PRO A 72 -8.86 -44.65 20.82
N ASP A 73 -8.69 -45.79 21.50
CA ASP A 73 -9.61 -46.91 21.63
C ASP A 73 -10.98 -46.53 22.21
N LEU A 74 -12.05 -46.92 21.51
CA LEU A 74 -13.39 -47.03 22.07
C LEU A 74 -13.74 -48.53 22.21
N PRO A 75 -14.27 -48.98 23.36
CA PRO A 75 -14.60 -50.38 23.57
C PRO A 75 -15.90 -50.75 22.83
N VAL A 76 -15.83 -51.81 22.02
CA VAL A 76 -16.98 -52.46 21.37
C VAL A 76 -17.57 -53.47 22.35
N GLU A 77 -18.73 -53.18 22.92
CA GLU A 77 -19.57 -54.19 23.57
C GLU A 77 -20.40 -54.93 22.52
N ALA A 78 -20.34 -56.26 22.57
CA ALA A 78 -21.15 -57.15 21.77
C ALA A 78 -22.58 -57.24 22.34
N PRO A 79 -23.64 -57.04 21.53
CA PRO A 79 -24.98 -57.41 21.96
C PRO A 79 -25.19 -58.91 21.75
N THR A 80 -25.72 -59.53 22.80
CA THR A 80 -26.10 -60.93 22.90
C THR A 80 -27.39 -61.20 22.12
N LEU A 81 -27.45 -62.37 21.48
CA LEU A 81 -28.65 -62.90 20.81
C LEU A 81 -29.77 -63.13 21.83
N GLY A 82 -30.88 -62.40 21.68
CA GLY A 82 -32.17 -62.66 22.35
C GLY A 82 -33.16 -63.35 21.40
N PRO A 83 -34.11 -64.15 21.91
CA PRO A 83 -34.91 -65.08 21.12
C PRO A 83 -36.12 -64.43 20.43
N GLU A 84 -36.61 -65.15 19.42
CA GLU A 84 -37.70 -64.80 18.49
C GLU A 84 -39.08 -64.54 19.14
N GLU A 85 -39.80 -63.63 18.48
CA GLU A 85 -41.24 -63.26 18.40
C GLU A 85 -42.29 -63.81 19.40
N PRO A 86 -43.37 -63.03 19.59
CA PRO A 86 -44.61 -63.47 18.94
C PRO A 86 -45.29 -62.38 18.09
N THR A 87 -45.93 -62.88 17.06
CA THR A 87 -46.78 -62.24 16.07
C THR A 87 -48.05 -61.68 16.73
N GLU A 88 -48.36 -60.40 16.55
CA GLU A 88 -49.69 -59.84 16.83
C GLU A 88 -50.45 -59.59 15.52
N GLU A 89 -51.72 -60.02 15.50
CA GLU A 89 -52.69 -59.78 14.43
C GLU A 89 -52.97 -58.28 14.25
N PRO A 90 -53.23 -57.80 13.02
CA PRO A 90 -53.63 -56.40 12.82
C PRO A 90 -55.07 -56.17 13.29
N GLU A 91 -55.27 -55.11 14.10
CA GLU A 91 -56.59 -54.57 14.43
C GLU A 91 -57.27 -53.97 13.19
N PRO A 92 -58.62 -53.99 13.11
CA PRO A 92 -59.35 -53.48 11.94
C PRO A 92 -59.27 -51.95 11.82
N GLU A 93 -59.05 -51.48 10.59
CA GLU A 93 -59.08 -50.04 10.23
C GLU A 93 -60.47 -49.44 10.50
N PRO A 94 -60.55 -48.22 11.08
CA PRO A 94 -61.82 -47.53 11.26
C PRO A 94 -62.39 -47.00 9.94
N GLU A 95 -63.70 -47.14 9.76
CA GLU A 95 -64.45 -46.58 8.61
C GLU A 95 -64.35 -45.05 8.56
N PRO A 96 -64.35 -44.44 7.36
CA PRO A 96 -64.17 -43.01 7.20
C PRO A 96 -65.41 -42.25 7.70
N THR A 97 -65.22 -41.40 8.70
CA THR A 97 -66.18 -40.36 9.09
C THR A 97 -66.24 -39.28 8.01
N GLU A 98 -67.44 -39.01 7.50
CA GLU A 98 -67.72 -37.92 6.55
C GLU A 98 -67.32 -36.56 7.15
N GLU A 99 -66.50 -35.80 6.43
CA GLU A 99 -66.15 -34.43 6.78
C GLU A 99 -67.37 -33.51 6.63
N PRO A 100 -67.62 -32.58 7.58
CA PRO A 100 -68.73 -31.63 7.46
C PRO A 100 -68.48 -30.62 6.33
N GLU A 101 -69.53 -30.32 5.57
CA GLU A 101 -69.50 -29.30 4.50
C GLU A 101 -69.11 -27.91 5.06
N PRO A 102 -68.26 -27.15 4.34
CA PRO A 102 -67.80 -25.84 4.81
C PRO A 102 -68.93 -24.81 4.85
N GLU A 103 -69.02 -24.06 5.95
CA GLU A 103 -69.93 -22.93 6.09
C GLU A 103 -69.56 -21.81 5.09
N PRO A 104 -70.54 -21.05 4.56
CA PRO A 104 -70.28 -19.98 3.62
C PRO A 104 -69.49 -18.83 4.26
N GLU A 105 -68.42 -18.42 3.59
CA GLU A 105 -67.58 -17.29 4.00
C GLU A 105 -68.38 -15.97 4.01
N PRO A 106 -68.16 -15.09 5.00
CA PRO A 106 -68.84 -13.79 5.05
C PRO A 106 -68.39 -12.89 3.89
N GLU A 107 -69.34 -12.13 3.33
CA GLU A 107 -69.08 -11.18 2.25
C GLU A 107 -68.09 -10.08 2.70
N PRO A 108 -67.16 -9.65 1.83
CA PRO A 108 -66.15 -8.67 2.17
C PRO A 108 -66.77 -7.28 2.42
N GLU A 109 -66.33 -6.62 3.50
CA GLU A 109 -66.70 -5.24 3.79
C GLU A 109 -66.16 -4.28 2.71
N PRO A 110 -66.86 -3.18 2.39
CA PRO A 110 -66.43 -2.23 1.38
C PRO A 110 -65.13 -1.53 1.79
N GLU A 111 -64.17 -1.49 0.87
CA GLU A 111 -62.88 -0.82 1.06
C GLU A 111 -63.07 0.70 1.32
N PRO A 112 -62.31 1.29 2.25
CA PRO A 112 -62.40 2.73 2.53
C PRO A 112 -61.93 3.56 1.34
N GLU A 113 -62.61 4.69 1.10
CA GLU A 113 -62.25 5.62 0.02
C GLU A 113 -60.82 6.18 0.20
N PRO A 114 -60.07 6.37 -0.90
CA PRO A 114 -58.69 6.86 -0.83
C PRO A 114 -58.65 8.30 -0.30
N VAL A 115 -57.84 8.51 0.73
CA VAL A 115 -57.51 9.85 1.24
C VAL A 115 -56.69 10.58 0.18
N PRO A 116 -56.96 11.86 -0.12
CA PRO A 116 -56.17 12.63 -1.08
C PRO A 116 -54.70 12.68 -0.64
N GLU A 117 -53.80 12.35 -1.55
CA GLU A 117 -52.35 12.42 -1.34
C GLU A 117 -51.94 13.88 -1.02
N PRO A 118 -51.00 14.09 -0.08
CA PRO A 118 -50.46 15.41 0.19
C PRO A 118 -49.79 15.97 -1.06
N GLU A 119 -49.98 17.27 -1.31
CA GLU A 119 -49.30 17.96 -2.42
C GLU A 119 -47.77 17.80 -2.29
N PRO A 120 -47.06 17.52 -3.39
CA PRO A 120 -45.62 17.33 -3.34
C PRO A 120 -44.93 18.63 -2.88
N GLU A 121 -44.07 18.50 -1.86
CA GLU A 121 -43.16 19.59 -1.49
C GLU A 121 -42.32 19.98 -2.72
N PRO A 122 -42.02 21.29 -2.91
CA PRO A 122 -41.22 21.73 -4.05
C PRO A 122 -39.87 21.01 -4.03
N GLU A 123 -39.56 20.30 -5.12
CA GLU A 123 -38.25 19.67 -5.31
C GLU A 123 -37.14 20.73 -5.16
N PRO A 124 -36.07 20.46 -4.40
CA PRO A 124 -34.95 21.38 -4.32
C PRO A 124 -34.37 21.57 -5.73
N GLU A 125 -34.23 22.84 -6.14
CA GLU A 125 -33.57 23.22 -7.38
C GLU A 125 -32.20 22.52 -7.45
N PRO A 126 -31.83 21.85 -8.57
CA PRO A 126 -30.55 21.18 -8.65
C PRO A 126 -29.44 22.23 -8.54
N GLU A 127 -28.76 22.27 -7.40
CA GLU A 127 -27.53 23.03 -7.27
C GLU A 127 -26.58 22.50 -8.35
N LEU A 128 -26.35 23.32 -9.38
CA LEU A 128 -25.33 23.09 -10.38
C LEU A 128 -24.04 22.75 -9.64
N LEU A 129 -23.55 21.53 -9.85
CA LEU A 129 -22.28 21.02 -9.33
C LEU A 129 -21.12 21.87 -9.88
N THR A 130 -20.93 23.06 -9.31
CA THR A 130 -19.75 23.89 -9.52
C THR A 130 -18.68 23.42 -8.56
N ALA A 131 -17.68 22.76 -9.14
CA ALA A 131 -16.43 22.26 -8.54
C ALA A 131 -16.54 20.91 -7.76
N PRO A 132 -15.52 20.03 -7.88
CA PRO A 132 -15.40 18.88 -6.99
C PRO A 132 -15.29 19.38 -5.55
N ARG A 133 -16.10 18.83 -4.64
CA ARG A 133 -16.00 19.10 -3.20
C ARG A 133 -14.56 18.82 -2.75
N SER A 134 -13.91 19.79 -2.14
CA SER A 134 -12.67 19.54 -1.40
C SER A 134 -12.99 18.54 -0.31
N LEU A 135 -12.34 17.39 -0.29
CA LEU A 135 -12.51 16.41 0.79
C LEU A 135 -12.00 17.05 2.09
N ASP A 136 -12.85 17.11 3.11
CA ASP A 136 -12.50 17.55 4.46
C ASP A 136 -11.59 16.49 5.10
N PRO A 137 -10.63 16.81 6.00
CA PRO A 137 -9.80 15.81 6.67
C PRO A 137 -10.61 14.90 7.59
N ALA A 138 -11.84 15.31 7.94
CA ALA A 138 -12.82 14.45 8.58
C ALA A 138 -13.22 13.28 7.65
N ASP A 139 -13.39 13.51 6.34
CA ASP A 139 -13.75 12.48 5.36
C ASP A 139 -12.56 11.55 5.03
N PHE A 140 -11.35 11.96 5.40
CA PHE A 140 -10.10 11.28 5.15
C PHE A 140 -9.73 10.28 6.24
N PRO A 141 -9.52 8.99 5.92
CA PRO A 141 -10.38 8.08 5.21
C PRO A 141 -11.39 7.48 6.22
N GLU A 142 -12.62 8.00 6.28
CA GLU A 142 -13.67 7.33 7.06
C GLU A 142 -14.18 6.06 6.35
N HIS A 143 -13.94 5.96 5.06
CA HIS A 143 -14.20 4.74 4.29
C HIS A 143 -12.90 3.95 4.22
N GLY A 144 -12.86 2.76 4.85
CA GLY A 144 -11.74 1.83 4.82
C GLY A 144 -11.43 1.31 3.41
N GLY A 145 -10.94 2.19 2.55
CA GLY A 145 -10.70 2.00 1.13
C GLY A 145 -9.22 1.96 0.77
N VAL A 146 -8.97 1.65 -0.50
CA VAL A 146 -7.64 1.61 -1.11
C VAL A 146 -7.46 2.91 -1.88
N TYR A 147 -6.33 3.58 -1.64
CA TYR A 147 -6.03 4.89 -2.19
C TYR A 147 -4.75 4.88 -3.01
N ALA A 148 -4.74 5.69 -4.07
CA ALA A 148 -3.52 6.19 -4.71
C ALA A 148 -3.07 7.47 -3.99
N LEU A 149 -1.78 7.63 -3.75
CA LEU A 149 -1.21 8.91 -3.32
C LEU A 149 -0.65 9.64 -4.55
N GLN A 150 -1.46 10.50 -5.17
CA GLN A 150 -1.08 11.28 -6.33
C GLN A 150 -0.30 12.54 -5.89
N ALA A 151 0.90 12.73 -6.43
CA ALA A 151 1.73 13.89 -6.15
C ALA A 151 1.22 15.13 -6.90
N SER A 152 1.30 16.32 -6.29
CA SER A 152 0.91 17.56 -6.98
C SER A 152 1.98 18.09 -7.95
N THR A 153 3.14 17.45 -8.05
CA THR A 153 4.17 17.76 -9.06
C THR A 153 3.75 17.34 -10.47
N GLY A 154 2.80 16.40 -10.61
CA GLY A 154 2.22 16.03 -11.89
C GLY A 154 0.98 15.13 -11.74
N PRO A 155 -0.05 15.30 -12.58
CA PRO A 155 -1.32 14.56 -12.44
C PRO A 155 -1.16 13.06 -12.69
N ASP A 156 -0.11 12.63 -13.38
CA ASP A 156 0.13 11.22 -13.69
C ASP A 156 1.24 10.62 -12.81
N LEU A 157 1.52 11.20 -11.64
CA LEU A 157 2.59 10.74 -10.74
C LEU A 157 2.05 10.32 -9.38
N CYS A 158 2.36 9.09 -8.98
CA CYS A 158 1.84 8.44 -7.78
C CYS A 158 2.99 7.92 -6.92
N ALA A 159 2.80 7.89 -5.60
CA ALA A 159 3.67 7.11 -4.72
C ALA A 159 3.54 5.62 -5.05
N GLU A 160 4.66 4.92 -5.13
CA GLU A 160 4.71 3.53 -5.57
C GLU A 160 5.72 2.74 -4.75
N VAL A 161 5.31 1.62 -4.17
CA VAL A 161 6.24 0.62 -3.67
C VAL A 161 6.97 0.01 -4.87
N LEU A 162 8.29 0.18 -4.92
CA LEU A 162 9.13 -0.14 -6.08
C LEU A 162 8.77 -1.50 -6.72
N ASN A 163 8.33 -1.45 -7.98
CA ASN A 163 7.90 -2.61 -8.77
C ASN A 163 6.76 -3.45 -8.15
N GLY A 164 5.96 -2.87 -7.26
CA GLY A 164 4.89 -3.57 -6.54
C GLY A 164 5.38 -4.66 -5.59
N SER A 165 6.64 -4.62 -5.15
CA SER A 165 7.21 -5.63 -4.27
C SER A 165 6.51 -5.68 -2.91
N GLU A 166 6.26 -6.90 -2.41
CA GLU A 166 5.66 -7.14 -1.10
C GLU A 166 6.72 -7.31 0.01
N GLN A 167 7.99 -7.10 -0.31
CA GLN A 167 9.11 -7.26 0.64
C GLN A 167 9.25 -6.05 1.56
N ARG A 168 9.60 -6.32 2.83
CA ARG A 168 10.00 -5.31 3.80
C ARG A 168 11.28 -4.61 3.35
N GLY A 169 11.37 -3.32 3.60
CA GLY A 169 12.50 -2.48 3.20
C GLY A 169 12.48 -2.07 1.73
N THR A 170 11.42 -2.42 0.98
CA THR A 170 11.26 -1.95 -0.41
C THR A 170 11.08 -0.43 -0.41
N ALA A 171 11.85 0.25 -1.27
CA ALA A 171 11.75 1.68 -1.49
C ALA A 171 10.34 2.12 -1.94
N VAL A 172 9.90 3.30 -1.49
CA VAL A 172 8.73 3.97 -2.07
C VAL A 172 9.22 5.07 -2.98
N GLN A 173 8.86 5.00 -4.25
CA GLN A 173 9.28 5.92 -5.31
C GLN A 173 8.11 6.72 -5.87
N LEU A 174 8.44 7.73 -6.68
CA LEU A 174 7.49 8.33 -7.60
C LEU A 174 7.37 7.44 -8.84
N GLY A 175 6.18 6.92 -9.12
CA GLY A 175 5.86 6.14 -10.31
C GLY A 175 4.88 6.90 -11.22
N ALA A 176 4.78 6.49 -12.48
CA ALA A 176 3.67 6.93 -13.32
C ALA A 176 2.38 6.26 -12.82
N CYS A 177 1.32 7.00 -12.55
CA CYS A 177 0.06 6.45 -12.06
C CYS A 177 -0.47 5.41 -13.05
N ASP A 178 -0.55 4.15 -12.63
CA ASP A 178 -0.93 3.01 -13.47
C ASP A 178 -1.96 2.07 -12.80
N GLY A 179 -2.28 2.32 -11.53
CA GLY A 179 -3.24 1.50 -10.78
C GLY A 179 -2.70 0.15 -10.32
N SER A 180 -1.40 -0.10 -10.50
CA SER A 180 -0.74 -1.31 -10.05
C SER A 180 -0.88 -1.49 -8.54
N ARG A 181 -0.71 -2.73 -8.07
CA ARG A 181 -0.70 -3.04 -6.63
C ARG A 181 0.36 -2.25 -5.85
N GLY A 182 1.43 -1.80 -6.51
CA GLY A 182 2.46 -0.96 -5.89
C GLY A 182 1.98 0.43 -5.50
N GLN A 183 0.91 0.93 -6.13
CA GLN A 183 0.35 2.27 -5.90
C GLN A 183 -0.88 2.25 -4.99
N GLN A 184 -1.30 1.06 -4.56
CA GLN A 184 -2.48 0.84 -3.72
C GLN A 184 -2.10 0.86 -2.24
N PHE A 185 -2.59 1.87 -1.52
CA PHE A 185 -2.41 2.03 -0.08
C PHE A 185 -3.76 2.04 0.64
N THR A 186 -3.98 1.09 1.54
CA THR A 186 -5.08 1.19 2.50
C THR A 186 -4.70 2.20 3.57
N ALA A 187 -5.46 3.28 3.66
CA ALA A 187 -5.27 4.28 4.69
C ALA A 187 -6.14 3.92 5.91
N ARG A 188 -5.52 3.62 7.05
CA ARG A 188 -6.22 3.30 8.31
C ARG A 188 -6.04 4.43 9.30
N ARG A 189 -7.13 5.05 9.73
CA ARG A 189 -7.15 6.02 10.83
C ARG A 189 -6.72 5.34 12.13
N ASN A 190 -5.84 5.98 12.88
CA ASN A 190 -5.53 5.56 14.24
C ASN A 190 -6.55 6.19 15.19
N GLU A 191 -6.97 5.44 16.21
CA GLU A 191 -7.86 5.95 17.26
C GLU A 191 -7.18 7.09 18.03
N GLU A 192 -5.90 6.92 18.36
CA GLU A 192 -5.08 7.92 19.02
C GLU A 192 -3.65 7.94 18.46
N PRO A 193 -3.02 9.13 18.28
CA PRO A 193 -3.66 10.44 18.33
C PRO A 193 -4.60 10.66 17.12
N ALA A 194 -5.69 11.39 17.34
CA ALA A 194 -6.66 11.74 16.30
C ALA A 194 -5.98 12.39 15.08
N ASN A 195 -6.60 12.22 13.90
CA ASN A 195 -6.12 12.73 12.60
C ASN A 195 -4.75 12.18 12.16
N THR A 196 -4.41 10.97 12.61
CA THR A 196 -3.25 10.24 12.11
C THR A 196 -3.64 8.93 11.47
N PHE A 197 -2.81 8.48 10.54
CA PHE A 197 -3.06 7.34 9.69
C PHE A 197 -1.86 6.43 9.60
N ARG A 198 -2.12 5.15 9.35
CA ARG A 198 -1.14 4.22 8.77
C ARG A 198 -1.51 3.99 7.32
N LEU A 199 -0.54 4.14 6.43
CA LEU A 199 -0.67 3.85 5.00
C LEU A 199 -0.11 2.46 4.75
N ILE A 200 -0.98 1.50 4.48
CA ILE A 200 -0.64 0.07 4.37
C ILE A 200 -0.62 -0.28 2.89
N SER A 201 0.53 -0.67 2.36
CA SER A 201 0.67 -1.12 0.97
C SER A 201 -0.11 -2.41 0.72
N ALA A 202 -0.36 -2.72 -0.56
CA ALA A 202 -1.01 -3.97 -0.95
C ALA A 202 -0.30 -5.26 -0.47
N GLY A 203 0.99 -5.16 -0.12
CA GLY A 203 1.78 -6.23 0.50
C GLY A 203 1.70 -6.30 2.03
N ASN A 204 0.76 -5.59 2.67
CA ASN A 204 0.57 -5.52 4.12
C ASN A 204 1.76 -4.93 4.92
N ASN A 205 2.56 -4.07 4.28
CA ASN A 205 3.61 -3.31 4.95
C ASN A 205 3.20 -1.84 5.06
N CYS A 206 3.63 -1.16 6.11
CA CYS A 206 3.30 0.24 6.37
C CYS A 206 4.35 1.16 5.72
N LEU A 207 3.91 2.30 5.17
CA LEU A 207 4.79 3.41 4.79
C LEU A 207 5.56 3.87 6.04
N ASP A 208 6.89 3.77 5.98
CA ASP A 208 7.75 3.83 7.16
C ASP A 208 8.96 4.72 6.91
N VAL A 209 9.32 5.53 7.92
CA VAL A 209 10.63 6.20 7.95
C VAL A 209 11.67 5.23 8.50
N PRO A 210 12.66 4.79 7.69
CA PRO A 210 13.57 3.73 8.08
C PRO A 210 14.23 3.95 9.43
N GLN A 211 14.08 2.95 10.30
CA GLN A 211 14.67 2.91 11.65
C GLN A 211 14.20 4.08 12.54
N GLY A 212 13.10 4.76 12.19
CA GLY A 212 12.61 5.94 12.90
C GLY A 212 13.56 7.13 12.86
N SER A 213 14.35 7.26 11.80
CA SER A 213 15.26 8.39 11.60
C SER A 213 14.53 9.73 11.61
N SER A 214 15.11 10.75 12.25
CA SER A 214 14.65 12.15 12.18
C SER A 214 15.53 12.99 11.25
N VAL A 215 16.37 12.37 10.42
CA VAL A 215 17.28 13.07 9.51
C VAL A 215 16.51 13.56 8.29
N VAL A 216 16.62 14.85 8.00
CA VAL A 216 16.11 15.49 6.77
C VAL A 216 16.75 14.82 5.55
N GLY A 217 15.94 14.48 4.56
CA GLY A 217 16.37 13.77 3.36
C GLY A 217 16.42 12.25 3.50
N ARG A 218 16.02 11.69 4.64
CA ARG A 218 15.92 10.24 4.77
C ARG A 218 14.87 9.69 3.81
N GLU A 219 15.29 8.80 2.92
CA GLU A 219 14.43 8.09 1.99
C GLU A 219 13.39 7.21 2.70
N ILE A 220 12.22 7.07 2.09
CA ILE A 220 11.07 6.33 2.62
C ILE A 220 11.03 4.92 2.04
N TRP A 221 10.59 3.96 2.85
CA TRP A 221 10.38 2.58 2.44
C TRP A 221 9.04 2.05 2.98
N VAL A 222 8.73 0.79 2.70
CA VAL A 222 7.70 0.05 3.45
C VAL A 222 8.33 -0.93 4.42
N TRP A 223 7.73 -1.09 5.60
CA TRP A 223 8.19 -2.05 6.61
C TRP A 223 7.02 -2.76 7.27
N GLU A 224 7.29 -3.87 7.97
CA GLU A 224 6.26 -4.56 8.76
C GLU A 224 5.52 -3.58 9.66
N CYS A 225 4.19 -3.58 9.56
CA CYS A 225 3.35 -2.74 10.40
C CYS A 225 3.52 -3.13 11.88
N ASN A 226 4.07 -2.22 12.67
CA ASN A 226 4.38 -2.40 14.10
C ASN A 226 3.73 -1.34 15.00
N GLY A 227 3.04 -0.35 14.40
CA GLY A 227 2.31 0.69 15.14
C GLY A 227 3.19 1.74 15.82
N LEU A 228 4.50 1.76 15.55
CA LEU A 228 5.41 2.77 16.06
C LEU A 228 5.26 4.09 15.28
N SER A 229 5.64 5.20 15.91
CA SER A 229 5.52 6.55 15.33
C SER A 229 6.16 6.78 13.96
N PRO A 230 7.21 6.06 13.50
CA PRO A 230 7.73 6.21 12.13
C PRO A 230 6.78 5.73 11.03
N GLN A 231 5.71 5.02 11.38
CA GLN A 231 4.66 4.52 10.48
C GLN A 231 3.37 5.31 10.58
N VAL A 232 3.36 6.33 11.45
CA VAL A 232 2.18 7.13 11.74
C VAL A 232 2.35 8.49 11.08
N TRP A 233 1.40 8.82 10.21
CA TRP A 233 1.41 10.02 9.40
C TRP A 233 0.20 10.88 9.77
N ARG A 234 0.44 12.13 10.17
CA ARG A 234 -0.61 13.13 10.33
C ARG A 234 -0.87 13.76 8.96
N ALA A 235 -2.13 13.76 8.53
CA ALA A 235 -2.51 14.48 7.32
C ALA A 235 -2.88 15.92 7.70
N GLU A 236 -2.27 16.90 7.02
CA GLU A 236 -2.53 18.33 7.21
C GLU A 236 -2.96 18.94 5.88
N GLU A 237 -4.08 19.67 5.85
CA GLU A 237 -4.54 20.28 4.61
C GLU A 237 -3.64 21.41 4.15
N VAL A 238 -3.45 21.46 2.84
CA VAL A 238 -2.66 22.50 2.16
C VAL A 238 -3.42 23.15 1.00
N GLY A 239 -4.73 22.90 0.91
CA GLY A 239 -5.64 23.45 -0.11
C GLY A 239 -5.81 22.55 -1.35
N ASP A 240 -6.78 22.89 -2.19
CA ASP A 240 -7.06 22.21 -3.47
C ASP A 240 -7.26 20.69 -3.38
N GLY A 241 -7.81 20.22 -2.25
CA GLY A 241 -8.03 18.81 -1.93
C GLY A 241 -6.74 18.01 -1.70
N ALA A 242 -5.61 18.67 -1.45
CA ALA A 242 -4.33 18.04 -1.16
C ALA A 242 -3.96 18.16 0.33
N VAL A 243 -3.20 17.17 0.79
CA VAL A 243 -2.65 17.11 2.15
C VAL A 243 -1.13 17.01 2.13
N GLN A 244 -0.49 17.52 3.17
CA GLN A 244 0.85 17.10 3.58
C GLN A 244 0.73 15.89 4.50
N LEU A 245 1.62 14.91 4.32
CA LEU A 245 1.74 13.75 5.20
C LEU A 245 2.95 13.96 6.11
N VAL A 246 2.69 14.35 7.35
CA VAL A 246 3.70 14.69 8.36
C VAL A 246 3.98 13.48 9.23
N SER A 247 5.25 13.06 9.30
CA SER A 247 5.67 11.95 10.16
C SER A 247 5.51 12.32 11.63
N GLN A 248 4.74 11.55 12.40
CA GLN A 248 4.60 11.75 13.85
C GLN A 248 5.91 11.47 14.60
N ARG A 249 6.88 10.81 13.97
CA ARG A 249 8.19 10.59 14.58
C ARG A 249 9.09 11.82 14.50
N SER A 250 9.14 12.48 13.35
CA SER A 250 10.15 13.51 13.04
C SER A 250 9.57 14.91 12.85
N GLY A 251 8.27 15.05 12.58
CA GLY A 251 7.66 16.31 12.16
C GLY A 251 8.00 16.71 10.72
N LEU A 252 8.62 15.81 9.94
CA LEU A 252 9.01 16.02 8.55
C LEU A 252 7.94 15.47 7.59
N CYS A 253 7.84 16.08 6.41
CA CYS A 253 6.83 15.77 5.40
C CYS A 253 7.32 14.72 4.40
N LEU A 254 6.42 13.81 3.99
CA LEU A 254 6.64 12.95 2.82
C LEU A 254 6.79 13.83 1.57
N GLU A 255 7.90 13.68 0.86
CA GLU A 255 8.30 14.57 -0.22
C GLU A 255 8.79 13.82 -1.46
N VAL A 256 8.39 14.31 -2.63
CA VAL A 256 9.05 14.10 -3.91
C VAL A 256 10.31 14.97 -3.99
N PRO A 257 11.52 14.38 -4.09
CA PRO A 257 12.76 15.15 -4.03
C PRO A 257 12.81 16.29 -5.06
N ASN A 258 12.99 17.52 -4.56
CA ASN A 258 13.14 18.74 -5.36
C ASN A 258 11.98 19.02 -6.33
N ASP A 259 10.74 18.70 -5.93
CA ASP A 259 9.53 18.88 -6.77
C ASP A 259 9.61 18.19 -8.14
N SER A 260 10.43 17.13 -8.24
CA SER A 260 10.68 16.47 -9.51
C SER A 260 9.40 15.89 -10.13
N THR A 261 9.34 15.92 -11.46
CA THR A 261 8.30 15.26 -12.25
C THR A 261 8.81 13.97 -12.91
N GLN A 262 9.99 13.48 -12.50
CA GLN A 262 10.62 12.31 -13.07
C GLN A 262 10.29 11.04 -12.26
N PRO A 263 9.66 10.01 -12.86
CA PRO A 263 9.48 8.72 -12.21
C PRO A 263 10.80 8.02 -11.86
N GLY A 264 10.76 7.14 -10.86
CA GLY A 264 11.89 6.34 -10.38
C GLY A 264 12.68 6.99 -9.24
N LEU A 265 12.32 8.21 -8.81
CA LEU A 265 12.94 8.86 -7.66
C LEU A 265 12.33 8.34 -6.36
N GLN A 266 13.16 7.88 -5.44
CA GLN A 266 12.71 7.47 -4.11
C GLN A 266 12.20 8.69 -3.33
N LEU A 267 11.02 8.56 -2.73
CA LEU A 267 10.45 9.58 -1.86
C LEU A 267 11.30 9.69 -0.59
N ARG A 268 11.26 10.87 0.04
CA ARG A 268 12.03 11.15 1.28
C ARG A 268 11.17 11.89 2.29
N GLN A 269 11.65 11.99 3.52
CA GLN A 269 11.15 12.99 4.45
C GLN A 269 11.96 14.30 4.30
N TRP A 270 11.29 15.44 4.37
CA TRP A 270 11.93 16.75 4.29
C TRP A 270 11.23 17.80 5.18
N ASP A 271 11.86 18.95 5.38
CA ASP A 271 11.27 20.07 6.10
C ASP A 271 9.96 20.48 5.43
N CYS A 272 8.87 20.54 6.20
CA CYS A 272 7.56 20.89 5.68
C CYS A 272 7.53 22.37 5.22
N ASP A 273 7.38 22.60 3.92
CA ASP A 273 7.36 23.94 3.31
C ASP A 273 6.15 24.17 2.40
N GLY A 274 5.33 23.14 2.17
CA GLY A 274 4.12 23.21 1.36
C GLY A 274 4.40 23.29 -0.14
N SER A 275 5.61 22.97 -0.58
CA SER A 275 5.98 22.82 -1.99
C SER A 275 5.14 21.75 -2.70
N PRO A 276 4.98 21.79 -4.04
CA PRO A 276 4.19 20.81 -4.78
C PRO A 276 4.57 19.34 -4.51
N GLY A 277 5.86 19.07 -4.26
CA GLY A 277 6.39 17.74 -3.94
C GLY A 277 5.97 17.20 -2.58
N GLN A 278 5.41 18.04 -1.71
CA GLN A 278 4.88 17.63 -0.41
C GLN A 278 3.35 17.55 -0.38
N ARG A 279 2.68 17.86 -1.49
CA ARG A 279 1.22 17.87 -1.57
C ARG A 279 0.71 16.61 -2.25
N TRP A 280 -0.07 15.83 -1.52
CA TRP A 280 -0.61 14.55 -1.96
C TRP A 280 -2.13 14.63 -2.05
N ARG A 281 -2.70 14.22 -3.17
CA ARG A 281 -4.13 13.93 -3.29
C ARG A 281 -4.34 12.44 -3.11
N LEU A 282 -5.28 12.06 -2.26
CA LEU A 282 -5.65 10.65 -2.13
C LEU A 282 -6.87 10.37 -3.01
N GLY A 283 -6.64 9.67 -4.10
CA GLY A 283 -7.70 9.18 -4.98
C GLY A 283 -8.11 7.77 -4.58
N LEU A 284 -9.41 7.49 -4.47
CA LEU A 284 -9.91 6.13 -4.31
C LEU A 284 -9.62 5.32 -5.59
N TYR A 285 -9.16 4.07 -5.40
CA TYR A 285 -9.20 3.04 -6.43
C TYR A 285 -10.53 2.29 -6.42
#